data_AF-A0A7S3T8E5-F1
#
_entry.id   AF-A0A7S3T8E5-F1
#
_cell.length_a   1.000
_cell.length_b   1.000
_cell.length_c   1.000
_cell.angle_alpha   90.00
_cell.angle_beta   90.00
_cell.angle_gamma   90.00
#
_symmetry.space_group_name_H-M   'P 1'
#
loop_
_entity.id
_entity.type
_entity.pdbx_description
1 polymer ?
#
loop_
_entity_poly.entity_id
_entity_poly.type
_entity_poly.pdbx_seq_one_letter_code
_entity_poly.pdbx_strand_id
1 'polypeptide(L)'
;DQCQLPPTVQSTEAEERGLSLSLYSRLVDGGGLTPFLLDTQYRSHPVIAEFSARTFYAGRLKSGVTAKDRKQVRGLPWPRTDCPIGFYDVNTDEQEEGESKLNPGEAEVICRFVQDVFYQRELEV
;
A
#
# COMPACT_ATOMS: atom_id res chain seq x y z
N ASP A 1 12.70 1.20 -6.49
CA ASP A 1 12.09 2.49 -6.16
C ASP A 1 12.47 2.83 -4.74
N GLN A 2 13.20 3.92 -4.54
CA GLN A 2 13.77 4.29 -3.24
C GLN A 2 12.71 4.80 -2.24
N CYS A 3 11.49 5.09 -2.71
CA CYS A 3 10.36 5.47 -1.86
C CYS A 3 9.58 4.26 -1.31
N GLN A 4 10.01 3.03 -1.61
CA GLN A 4 9.41 1.78 -1.15
C GLN A 4 10.34 1.08 -0.14
N LEU A 5 9.94 -0.13 0.28
CA LEU A 5 10.63 -0.87 1.33
C LEU A 5 12.14 -1.03 1.04
N PRO A 6 13.02 -0.66 1.98
CA PRO A 6 14.44 -1.00 1.90
C PRO A 6 14.66 -2.49 2.16
N PRO A 7 15.88 -3.01 1.91
CA PRO A 7 16.27 -4.36 2.31
C PRO A 7 16.09 -4.58 3.81
N THR A 8 15.48 -5.69 4.20
CA THR A 8 15.43 -6.13 5.60
C THR A 8 16.80 -6.69 6.00
N VAL A 9 17.44 -6.07 6.99
CA VAL A 9 18.74 -6.51 7.53
C VAL A 9 18.55 -6.97 8.96
N GLN A 10 18.77 -8.26 9.23
CA GLN A 10 18.57 -8.84 10.57
C GLN A 10 19.69 -8.48 11.56
N SER A 11 20.91 -8.26 11.07
CA SER A 11 22.05 -7.89 11.89
C SER A 11 22.09 -6.38 12.07
N THR A 12 21.90 -5.91 13.30
CA THR A 12 22.00 -4.49 13.65
C THR A 12 23.37 -3.92 13.25
N GLU A 13 24.47 -4.64 13.51
CA GLU A 13 25.81 -4.21 13.10
C GLU A 13 25.91 -4.03 11.57
N ALA A 14 25.38 -4.98 10.80
CA ALA A 14 25.42 -4.89 9.34
C ALA A 14 24.56 -3.73 8.82
N GLU A 15 23.40 -3.50 9.42
CA GLU A 15 22.51 -2.38 9.11
C GLU A 15 23.21 -1.04 9.38
N GLU A 16 23.80 -0.88 10.58
CA GLU A 16 24.56 0.32 10.97
C GLU A 16 25.76 0.58 10.05
N ARG A 17 26.37 -0.49 9.52
CA ARG A 17 27.45 -0.42 8.52
C ARG A 17 26.95 -0.25 7.09
N GLY A 18 25.65 -0.04 6.89
CA GLY A 18 25.07 0.37 5.62
C GLY A 18 24.58 -0.77 4.72
N LEU A 19 24.41 -2.00 5.23
CA LEU A 19 23.87 -3.10 4.42
C LEU A 19 22.42 -2.87 3.98
N SER A 20 21.68 -2.00 4.68
CA SER A 20 20.33 -1.56 4.30
C SER A 20 20.35 -0.55 3.13
N LEU A 21 21.51 0.02 2.77
CA LEU A 21 21.63 0.91 1.63
C LEU A 21 21.73 0.11 0.33
N SER A 22 20.66 0.14 -0.46
CA SER A 22 20.66 -0.52 -1.76
C SER A 22 21.72 0.06 -2.71
N LEU A 23 22.22 -0.76 -3.63
CA LEU A 23 23.14 -0.29 -4.69
C LEU A 23 22.55 0.91 -5.47
N TYR A 24 21.24 0.87 -5.74
CA TYR A 24 20.54 1.93 -6.45
C TYR A 24 20.60 3.24 -5.67
N SER A 25 20.20 3.23 -4.39
CA SER A 25 20.25 4.40 -3.52
C SER A 25 21.67 4.98 -3.46
N ARG A 26 22.68 4.12 -3.29
CA ARG A 26 24.09 4.55 -3.27
C ARG A 26 24.53 5.26 -4.55
N LEU A 27 24.09 4.79 -5.72
CA LEU A 27 24.42 5.43 -7.00
C LEU A 27 23.70 6.78 -7.18
N VAL A 28 22.47 6.89 -6.70
CA VAL A 28 21.69 8.13 -6.74
C VAL A 28 22.27 9.18 -5.80
N ASP A 29 22.48 8.82 -4.53
CA ASP A 29 22.98 9.73 -3.50
C ASP A 29 24.43 10.16 -3.75
N GLY A 30 25.23 9.25 -4.34
CA GLY A 30 26.61 9.54 -4.76
C GLY A 30 26.72 10.36 -6.05
N GLY A 31 25.59 10.73 -6.69
CA GLY A 31 25.58 11.50 -7.93
C GLY A 31 26.01 10.73 -9.19
N GLY A 32 26.21 9.41 -9.09
CA GLY A 32 26.57 8.55 -10.21
C GLY A 32 25.39 8.18 -11.12
N LEU A 33 24.16 8.45 -10.67
CA LEU A 33 22.93 8.18 -11.41
C LEU A 33 21.88 9.25 -11.10
N THR A 34 21.18 9.75 -12.12
CA THR A 34 19.95 10.53 -11.94
C THR A 34 18.74 9.65 -12.22
N PRO A 35 17.84 9.41 -11.24
CA PRO A 35 16.64 8.61 -11.45
C PRO A 35 15.72 9.18 -12.53
N PHE A 36 15.28 8.32 -13.45
CA PHE A 36 14.17 8.62 -14.33
C PHE A 36 12.87 8.07 -13.71
N LEU A 37 11.96 8.98 -13.34
CA LEU A 37 10.66 8.59 -12.77
C LEU A 37 9.69 8.26 -13.91
N LEU A 38 9.17 7.03 -13.90
CA LEU A 38 7.96 6.69 -14.66
C LEU A 38 6.77 7.32 -13.95
N ASP A 39 6.30 8.43 -14.50
CA ASP A 39 5.41 9.37 -13.81
C ASP A 39 3.92 9.05 -13.98
N THR A 40 3.55 7.93 -14.60
CA THR A 40 2.16 7.59 -14.89
C THR A 40 1.80 6.19 -14.37
N GLN A 41 0.88 6.11 -13.41
CA GLN A 41 0.39 4.86 -12.82
C GLN A 41 -0.91 4.38 -13.48
N TYR A 42 -1.05 3.07 -13.67
CA TYR A 42 -2.23 2.44 -14.29
C TYR A 42 -2.94 1.43 -13.39
N ARG A 43 -2.51 1.29 -12.12
CA ARG A 43 -2.99 0.25 -11.22
C ARG A 43 -4.23 0.68 -10.43
N SER A 44 -4.15 1.77 -9.68
CA SER A 44 -5.15 2.15 -8.68
C SER A 44 -6.06 3.28 -9.15
N HIS A 45 -7.22 3.42 -8.49
CA HIS A 45 -8.11 4.56 -8.69
C HIS A 45 -7.39 5.88 -8.37
N PRO A 46 -7.63 6.99 -9.11
CA PRO A 46 -6.91 8.25 -8.92
C PRO A 46 -6.89 8.76 -7.46
N VAL A 47 -8.00 8.64 -6.74
CA VAL A 47 -8.10 9.05 -5.32
C VAL A 47 -7.21 8.22 -4.40
N ILE A 48 -6.99 6.93 -4.70
CA ILE A 48 -6.06 6.08 -3.95
C ILE A 48 -4.62 6.53 -4.19
N ALA A 49 -4.29 6.86 -5.45
CA ALA A 49 -2.93 7.27 -5.82
C ALA A 49 -2.55 8.66 -5.30
N GLU A 50 -3.52 9.55 -5.05
CA GLU A 50 -3.30 10.95 -4.69
C GLU A 50 -2.39 11.12 -3.46
N PHE A 51 -2.65 10.36 -2.38
CA PHE A 51 -1.86 10.43 -1.16
C PHE A 51 -0.39 10.08 -1.45
N SER A 52 -0.14 8.94 -2.09
CA SER A 52 1.22 8.50 -2.40
C SER A 52 1.92 9.46 -3.36
N ALA A 53 1.21 9.97 -4.38
CA ALA A 53 1.73 10.95 -5.33
C ALA A 53 2.25 12.19 -4.63
N ARG A 54 1.44 12.76 -3.71
CA ARG A 54 1.81 13.97 -2.97
C ARG A 54 2.91 13.72 -1.95
N THR A 55 2.80 12.65 -1.15
CA THR A 55 3.68 12.39 -0.01
C THR A 55 5.06 11.88 -0.43
N PHE A 56 5.13 10.98 -1.42
CA PHE A 56 6.39 10.29 -1.76
C PHE A 56 6.99 10.73 -3.10
N TYR A 57 6.18 11.26 -4.02
CA TYR A 57 6.63 11.59 -5.38
C TYR A 57 6.49 13.09 -5.72
N ALA A 58 6.36 13.96 -4.72
CA ALA A 58 6.26 15.41 -4.88
C ALA A 58 5.16 15.86 -5.89
N GLY A 59 4.06 15.11 -5.95
CA GLY A 59 2.94 15.35 -6.87
C GLY A 59 3.21 15.00 -8.33
N ARG A 60 4.36 14.38 -8.66
CA ARG A 60 4.75 14.05 -10.03
C ARG A 60 4.02 12.83 -10.59
N LEU A 61 3.53 11.93 -9.74
CA LEU A 61 2.85 10.71 -10.15
C LEU A 61 1.41 11.02 -10.63
N LYS A 62 1.17 10.80 -11.91
CA LYS A 62 -0.11 10.98 -12.62
C LYS A 62 -0.86 9.66 -12.71
N SER A 63 -2.18 9.72 -12.89
CA SER A 63 -3.01 8.55 -13.17
C SER A 63 -3.30 8.43 -14.65
N GLY A 64 -2.91 7.31 -15.26
CA GLY A 64 -3.27 6.93 -16.63
C GLY A 64 -4.61 6.20 -16.73
N VAL A 65 -5.31 6.03 -15.60
CA VAL A 65 -6.65 5.47 -15.49
C VAL A 65 -7.60 6.49 -14.87
N THR A 66 -8.88 6.40 -15.21
CA THR A 66 -9.93 7.27 -14.68
C THR A 66 -10.68 6.59 -13.54
N ALA A 67 -11.52 7.37 -12.85
CA ALA A 67 -12.41 6.82 -11.82
C ALA A 67 -13.34 5.72 -12.35
N LYS A 68 -13.73 5.80 -13.62
CA LYS A 68 -14.62 4.82 -14.27
C LYS A 68 -13.93 3.48 -14.50
N ASP A 69 -12.61 3.48 -14.65
CA ASP A 69 -11.80 2.28 -14.91
C ASP A 69 -11.52 1.48 -13.62
N ARG A 70 -11.73 2.11 -12.45
CA ARG A 70 -11.41 1.55 -11.12
C ARG A 70 -12.54 1.82 -10.14
N LYS A 71 -13.74 1.33 -10.46
CA LYS A 71 -14.94 1.51 -9.62
C LYS A 71 -14.75 0.86 -8.25
N GLN A 72 -15.53 1.33 -7.30
CA GLN A 72 -15.67 0.69 -6.00
C GLN A 72 -16.13 -0.77 -6.15
N VAL A 73 -15.48 -1.64 -5.40
CA VAL A 73 -15.88 -3.05 -5.26
C VAL A 73 -17.21 -3.10 -4.52
N ARG A 74 -18.19 -3.84 -5.06
CA ARG A 74 -19.48 -4.03 -4.39
C ARG A 74 -19.34 -4.93 -3.16
N GLY A 75 -20.23 -4.76 -2.19
CA GLY A 75 -20.29 -5.59 -0.99
C GLY A 75 -19.54 -5.00 0.21
N LEU A 76 -18.72 -3.96 0.00
CA LEU A 76 -18.09 -3.25 1.11
C LEU A 76 -18.94 -2.06 1.58
N PRO A 77 -19.01 -1.79 2.89
CA PRO A 77 -19.77 -0.67 3.45
C PRO A 77 -19.00 0.66 3.32
N TRP A 78 -18.75 1.09 2.08
CA TRP A 78 -17.95 2.29 1.80
C TRP A 78 -18.48 3.53 2.53
N PRO A 79 -17.61 4.28 3.26
CA PRO A 79 -18.03 5.51 3.94
C PRO A 79 -18.51 6.61 2.99
N ARG A 80 -18.09 6.55 1.72
CA ARG A 80 -18.47 7.47 0.65
C ARG A 80 -18.76 6.70 -0.63
N THR A 81 -19.70 7.17 -1.43
CA THR A 81 -20.14 6.51 -2.68
C THR A 81 -19.24 6.78 -3.89
N ASP A 82 -18.29 7.71 -3.77
CA ASP A 82 -17.40 8.17 -4.85
C ASP A 82 -15.91 7.93 -4.55
N CYS A 83 -15.60 7.24 -3.44
CA CYS A 83 -14.24 7.09 -2.94
C CYS A 83 -13.97 5.62 -2.54
N PRO A 84 -13.18 4.86 -3.30
CA PRO A 84 -12.84 3.46 -2.99
C PRO A 84 -11.80 3.36 -1.86
N ILE A 85 -12.01 4.11 -0.77
CA ILE A 85 -11.19 4.12 0.44
C ILE A 85 -12.13 4.18 1.63
N GLY A 86 -11.93 3.28 2.58
CA GLY A 86 -12.58 3.31 3.89
C GLY A 86 -11.58 2.91 4.97
N PHE A 87 -11.56 3.69 6.06
CA PHE A 87 -10.89 3.30 7.29
C PHE A 87 -11.98 2.86 8.27
N TYR A 88 -11.92 1.60 8.69
CA TYR A 88 -12.89 1.00 9.61
C TYR A 88 -12.20 0.81 10.95
N ASP A 89 -12.74 1.47 11.97
CA ASP A 89 -12.25 1.32 13.33
C ASP A 89 -12.75 -0.02 13.91
N VAL A 90 -11.83 -0.83 14.41
CA VAL A 90 -12.09 -2.12 15.05
C VAL A 90 -11.45 -2.08 16.42
N ASN A 91 -12.26 -1.73 17.42
CA ASN A 91 -11.82 -1.55 18.80
C ASN A 91 -11.66 -2.90 19.52
N THR A 92 -10.68 -3.69 19.10
CA THR A 92 -10.31 -4.97 19.71
C THR A 92 -8.83 -5.02 20.01
N ASP A 93 -8.49 -5.65 21.13
CA ASP A 93 -7.09 -5.77 21.57
C ASP A 93 -6.30 -6.74 20.69
N GLU A 94 -5.05 -6.37 20.39
CA GLU A 94 -4.07 -7.26 19.75
C GLU A 94 -3.60 -8.37 20.72
N GLN A 95 -3.20 -9.50 20.17
CA GLN A 95 -2.63 -10.63 20.91
C GLN A 95 -1.27 -11.02 20.32
N GLU A 96 -0.40 -11.60 21.14
CA GLU A 96 0.90 -12.12 20.72
C GLU A 96 0.78 -13.55 20.19
N GLU A 97 1.45 -13.83 19.06
CA GLU A 97 1.59 -15.16 18.49
C GLU A 97 3.07 -15.43 18.20
N GLY A 98 3.77 -15.97 19.21
CA GLY A 98 5.22 -16.15 19.14
C GLY A 98 5.94 -14.81 19.02
N GLU A 99 6.66 -14.59 17.92
CA GLU A 99 7.33 -13.32 17.61
C GLU A 99 6.46 -12.38 16.75
N SER A 100 5.21 -12.75 16.49
CA SER A 100 4.25 -12.00 15.68
C SER A 100 3.06 -11.52 16.53
N LYS A 101 2.13 -10.82 15.87
CA LYS A 101 0.88 -10.33 16.45
C LYS A 101 -0.31 -10.79 15.63
N LEU A 102 -1.45 -10.95 16.29
CA LEU A 102 -2.74 -11.20 15.66
C LEU A 102 -3.84 -10.33 16.29
N ASN A 103 -4.89 -10.05 15.52
CA ASN A 103 -6.09 -9.37 16.01
C ASN A 103 -7.34 -10.13 15.53
N PRO A 104 -8.00 -10.93 16.40
CA PRO A 104 -9.15 -11.73 15.99
C PRO A 104 -10.35 -10.88 15.56
N GLY A 105 -10.53 -9.70 16.15
CA GLY A 105 -11.62 -8.79 15.81
C GLY A 105 -11.45 -8.19 14.41
N GLU A 106 -10.24 -7.76 14.06
CA GLU A 106 -9.93 -7.31 12.69
C GLU A 106 -10.10 -8.46 11.69
N ALA A 107 -9.64 -9.66 12.04
CA ALA A 107 -9.80 -10.85 11.19
C ALA A 107 -11.27 -11.18 10.91
N GLU A 108 -12.15 -11.10 11.91
CA GLU A 108 -13.59 -11.32 11.74
C GLU A 108 -14.20 -10.29 10.77
N VAL A 109 -13.85 -9.01 10.92
CA VAL A 109 -14.33 -7.93 10.04
C VAL A 109 -13.84 -8.14 8.60
N ILE A 110 -12.57 -8.51 8.41
CA ILE A 110 -11.99 -8.81 7.10
C ILE A 110 -12.70 -10.02 6.46
N CYS A 111 -12.91 -11.10 7.21
CA CYS A 111 -13.63 -12.28 6.73
C CYS A 111 -15.04 -11.92 6.24
N ARG A 112 -15.79 -11.12 7.01
CA ARG A 112 -17.11 -10.63 6.60
C ARG A 112 -17.03 -9.82 5.31
N PHE A 113 -16.09 -8.88 5.21
CA PHE A 113 -15.89 -8.08 3.99
C PHE A 113 -15.58 -8.94 2.77
N VAL A 114 -14.70 -9.94 2.90
CA VAL A 114 -14.39 -10.87 1.81
C VAL A 114 -15.62 -11.67 1.41
N GLN A 115 -16.42 -12.15 2.38
CA GLN A 115 -17.68 -12.84 2.10
C GLN A 115 -18.68 -11.94 1.36
N ASP A 116 -18.86 -10.69 1.81
CA ASP A 116 -19.78 -9.75 1.17
C ASP A 116 -19.37 -9.44 -0.28
N VAL A 117 -18.08 -9.22 -0.52
CA VAL A 117 -17.50 -9.04 -1.85
C VAL A 117 -17.71 -10.28 -2.73
N PHE A 118 -17.51 -11.47 -2.17
CA PHE A 118 -17.76 -12.74 -2.85
C PHE A 118 -19.23 -12.89 -3.24
N TYR A 119 -20.17 -12.61 -2.35
CA TYR A 119 -21.61 -12.67 -2.64
C TYR A 119 -22.05 -11.68 -3.73
N GLN A 120 -21.35 -10.54 -3.86
CA GLN A 120 -21.57 -9.58 -4.95
C GLN A 120 -20.94 -9.97 -6.28
N ARG A 121 -20.26 -11.13 -6.35
CA ARG A 121 -19.58 -11.66 -7.54
C ARG A 121 -18.50 -10.71 -8.07
N GLU A 122 -17.80 -10.04 -7.16
CA GLU A 122 -16.63 -9.22 -7.48
C GLU A 122 -15.32 -10.04 -7.46
N LEU A 123 -15.37 -11.26 -6.91
CA LEU A 123 -14.27 -12.23 -6.97
C LEU A 123 -14.70 -13.38 -7.89
N GLU A 124 -13.89 -13.63 -8.92
CA GLU A 124 -14.02 -14.84 -9.74
C GLU A 124 -13.18 -15.94 -9.10
N VAL A 125 -13.78 -17.14 -8.92
CA VAL A 125 -13.07 -18.37 -8.54
C VAL A 125 -12.93 -19.24 -9.78
#